data_AF-A0A1V6MLK7-F1
#
_entry.id   AF-A0A1V6MLK7-F1
#
_cell.length_a   1.000
_cell.length_b   1.000
_cell.length_c   1.000
_cell.angle_alpha   90.00
_cell.angle_beta   90.00
_cell.angle_gamma   90.00
#
_symmetry.space_group_name_H-M   'P 1'
#
loop_
_entity.id
_entity.type
_entity.pdbx_description
1 polymer ?
#
loop_
_entity_poly.entity_id
_entity_poly.type
_entity_poly.pdbx_seq_one_letter_code
_entity_poly.pdbx_strand_id
1 'polypeptide(L)' 'MDLARHLHASGTTERIFGRPLPVAVFDMDCPGWEEEATRAANPPHLIEDFLAWYSWTARSPSPAPAVLGS' A
#
# COMPACT_ATOMS: atom_id res chain seq x y z
N MET A 1 5.75 9.45 7.17
CA MET A 1 6.49 8.18 7.39
C MET A 1 6.56 7.77 8.85
N ASP A 2 6.85 8.67 9.78
CA ASP A 2 7.11 8.29 11.18
C ASP A 2 5.92 7.63 11.89
N LEU A 3 4.68 7.98 11.54
CA LEU A 3 3.49 7.32 12.09
C LEU A 3 3.42 5.84 11.72
N ALA A 4 3.63 5.49 10.45
CA ALA A 4 3.56 4.10 10.00
C ALA A 4 4.67 3.25 10.64
N ARG A 5 5.89 3.79 10.66
CA ARG A 5 7.01 3.17 11.39
C ARG A 5 6.71 3.01 12.88
N HIS A 6 6.09 4.01 13.50
CA HIS A 6 5.71 3.94 14.91
C HIS A 6 4.68 2.84 15.17
N LEU A 7 3.66 2.72 14.33
CA LEU A 7 2.62 1.67 14.45
C LEU A 7 3.21 0.26 14.44
N HIS A 8 4.24 0.02 13.61
CA HIS A 8 5.00 -1.23 13.59
C HIS A 8 5.89 -1.36 14.82
N ALA A 9 6.71 -0.36 15.12
CA ALA A 9 7.66 -0.40 16.22
C ALA A 9 6.98 -0.54 17.59
N SER A 10 5.78 0.00 17.76
CA SER A 10 5.00 -0.10 18.99
C SER A 10 4.18 -1.38 19.11
N GLY A 11 4.14 -2.22 18.06
CA GLY A 11 3.27 -3.40 18.00
C GLY A 11 1.77 -3.07 18.05
N THR A 12 1.39 -1.82 17.73
CA THR A 12 0.00 -1.36 17.87
C THR A 12 -0.93 -2.12 16.92
N THR A 13 -0.47 -2.39 15.69
CA THR A 13 -1.25 -3.15 14.70
C THR A 13 -1.52 -4.56 15.17
N GLU A 14 -0.51 -5.26 15.68
CA GLU A 14 -0.65 -6.61 16.22
C GLU A 14 -1.57 -6.65 17.45
N ARG A 15 -1.44 -5.68 18.36
CA ARG A 15 -2.30 -5.59 19.55
C ARG A 15 -3.78 -5.40 19.20
N ILE A 16 -4.08 -4.60 18.17
CA ILE A 16 -5.48 -4.28 17.80
C ILE A 16 -6.08 -5.39 16.93
N PHE A 17 -5.30 -5.94 15.99
CA PHE A 17 -5.81 -6.84 14.95
C PHE A 17 -5.43 -8.31 15.14
N GLY A 18 -4.63 -8.64 16.16
CA GLY A 18 -4.16 -10.00 16.45
C GLY A 18 -3.09 -10.52 15.49
N ARG A 19 -2.58 -9.67 14.59
CA ARG A 19 -1.50 -9.99 13.65
C ARG A 19 -0.81 -8.72 13.14
N PRO A 20 0.45 -8.81 12.66
CA PRO A 20 1.08 -7.74 11.92
C PRO A 20 0.27 -7.41 10.65
N LEU A 21 0.14 -6.12 10.34
CA LEU A 21 -0.53 -5.64 9.13
C LEU A 21 0.34 -4.62 8.40
N PRO A 22 0.42 -4.68 7.05
CA PRO A 22 1.08 -3.64 6.28
C PRO A 22 0.32 -2.31 6.35
N VAL A 23 1.05 -1.21 6.23
CA VAL A 23 0.54 0.16 6.15
C VAL A 23 0.82 0.71 4.76
N ALA A 24 -0.20 0.79 3.91
CA ALA A 24 -0.07 1.45 2.61
C ALA A 24 -0.06 2.97 2.81
N VAL A 25 0.92 3.64 2.21
CA VAL A 25 1.02 5.11 2.25
C VAL A 25 0.48 5.67 0.94
N PHE A 26 -0.45 6.61 1.05
CA PHE A 26 -1.09 7.27 -0.07
C PHE A 26 -1.11 8.78 0.19
N ASP A 27 -0.71 9.55 -0.81
CA ASP A 27 -0.71 11.00 -0.79
C ASP A 27 -1.18 11.52 -2.16
N MET A 28 -2.30 12.24 -2.17
CA MET A 28 -2.90 12.77 -3.40
C MET A 28 -2.04 13.86 -4.05
N ASP A 29 -1.23 14.55 -3.26
CA ASP A 29 -0.39 15.64 -3.74
C ASP A 29 0.97 15.13 -4.27
N CYS A 30 1.26 13.83 -4.06
CA CYS A 30 2.51 13.19 -4.48
C CYS A 30 2.25 11.91 -5.31
N PRO A 31 1.65 12.00 -6.51
CA PRO A 31 1.35 10.85 -7.33
C PRO A 31 2.63 10.12 -7.78
N GLY A 32 2.62 8.79 -7.70
CA GLY A 32 3.75 7.93 -8.07
C GLY A 32 4.75 7.69 -6.94
N TRP A 33 4.57 8.31 -5.78
CA TRP A 33 5.42 8.10 -4.60
C TRP A 33 4.97 6.92 -3.73
N GLU A 34 3.76 6.40 -3.95
CA GLU A 34 3.09 5.46 -3.05
C GLU A 34 3.88 4.16 -2.84
N GLU A 35 4.55 3.66 -3.88
CA GLU A 35 5.38 2.46 -3.77
C GLU A 35 6.59 2.69 -2.86
N GLU A 36 7.36 3.74 -3.10
CA GLU A 36 8.55 4.10 -2.30
C GLU A 36 8.15 4.38 -0.85
N ALA A 37 7.09 5.17 -0.69
CA ALA A 37 6.52 5.54 0.58
C ALA A 37 6.10 4.31 1.40
N THR A 38 5.40 3.37 0.76
CA THR A 38 4.97 2.12 1.40
C THR A 38 6.16 1.23 1.73
N ARG A 39 7.19 1.15 0.87
CA ARG A 39 8.43 0.40 1.18
C ARG A 39 9.14 0.95 2.41
N ALA A 40 9.27 2.28 2.51
CA ALA A 40 9.96 2.92 3.64
C ALA A 40 9.22 2.77 4.98
N ALA A 41 7.90 2.58 4.93
CA ALA A 41 7.03 2.51 6.09
C ALA A 41 6.96 1.13 6.76
N ASN A 42 7.35 0.05 6.08
CA ASN A 42 7.00 -1.32 6.48
C ASN A 42 8.21 -2.27 6.55
N PRO A 43 8.16 -3.30 7.42
CA PRO A 43 9.00 -4.48 7.27
C PRO A 43 8.81 -5.13 5.87
N PRO A 44 9.88 -5.52 5.16
CA PRO A 44 9.78 -5.99 3.77
C PRO A 44 8.79 -7.16 3.58
N HIS A 45 8.82 -8.14 4.47
CA HIS A 45 7.99 -9.35 4.39
C HIS A 45 6.48 -9.08 4.52
N LEU A 46 6.06 -7.93 5.08
CA LEU A 46 4.63 -7.62 5.24
C LEU A 46 4.01 -7.01 3.98
N ILE A 47 4.83 -6.53 3.04
CA ILE A 47 4.36 -5.80 1.85
C ILE A 47 4.62 -6.54 0.54
N GLU A 48 5.16 -7.76 0.56
CA GLU A 48 5.47 -8.52 -0.66
C GLU A 48 4.22 -8.71 -1.54
N ASP A 49 3.13 -9.18 -0.96
CA ASP A 49 1.85 -9.36 -1.67
C ASP A 49 1.26 -8.03 -2.14
N PHE A 50 1.37 -6.98 -1.33
CA PHE A 50 0.92 -5.65 -1.70
C PHE A 50 1.69 -5.12 -2.91
N LEU A 51 3.02 -5.25 -2.92
CA LEU A 51 3.86 -4.78 -4.01
C LEU A 51 3.66 -5.62 -5.29
N ALA A 52 3.44 -6.93 -5.15
CA ALA A 52 3.08 -7.78 -6.28
C ALA A 52 1.77 -7.29 -6.92
N TRP A 53 0.74 -7.05 -6.10
CA TRP A 53 -0.54 -6.50 -6.56
C TRP A 53 -0.40 -5.09 -7.15
N TYR A 54 0.24 -4.17 -6.44
CA TYR A 54 0.41 -2.77 -6.85
C TYR A 54 1.18 -2.64 -8.16
N SER A 55 2.21 -3.47 -8.33
CA SER A 55 2.99 -3.47 -9.56
C SER A 55 2.22 -4.06 -10.74
N TRP A 56 1.32 -5.03 -10.50
CA TRP A 56 0.40 -5.51 -11.52
C TRP A 56 -0.61 -4.42 -11.92
N THR A 57 -1.22 -3.73 -10.96
CA THR A 57 -2.20 -2.67 -11.25
C THR A 57 -1.56 -1.48 -11.95
N ALA A 58 -0.39 -1.01 -11.52
CA ALA A 58 0.33 0.10 -12.13
C ALA A 58 0.74 -0.16 -13.59
N ARG A 59 0.96 -1.43 -13.96
CA ARG A 59 1.32 -1.84 -15.33
C ARG A 59 0.14 -2.31 -16.17
N SER A 60 -1.01 -2.55 -15.56
CA SER A 60 -2.19 -2.99 -16.29
C SER A 60 -2.84 -1.79 -16.98
N PRO A 61 -3.17 -1.88 -18.28
CA PRO A 61 -3.94 -0.83 -18.92
C PRO A 61 -5.28 -0.71 -18.20
N SER A 62 -5.69 0.53 -17.90
CA SER A 62 -7.04 0.78 -17.36
C SER A 62 -8.05 0.08 -18.26
N PRO A 63 -9.00 -0.72 -17.72
CA PRO A 63 -10.09 -1.21 -18.54
C PRO A 63 -10.75 0.01 -19.18
N ALA A 64 -10.89 -0.01 -20.51
CA ALA A 64 -11.64 1.03 -21.21
C ALA A 64 -13.02 1.10 -20.55
N PRO A 65 -13.55 2.30 -20.27
CA PRO A 65 -14.89 2.42 -19.71
C PRO A 65 -15.84 1.63 -20.61
N ALA A 66 -16.60 0.72 -20.01
CA ALA A 66 -17.62 -0.01 -20.75
C ALA A 66 -18.53 1.04 -21.39
N VAL A 67 -18.46 1.16 -22.71
CA VAL A 67 -19.38 1.99 -23.48
C VAL A 67 -20.75 1.37 -23.25
N LEU A 68 -21.54 1.96 -22.35
CA LEU A 68 -22.94 1.64 -22.20
C LEU A 68 -23.59 2.02 -23.53
N GLY A 69 -23.80 1.01 -24.38
CA GLY A 69 -24.45 1.15 -25.66
C GLY A 69 -25.79 1.85 -25.49
N SER A 70 -26.01 2.88 -26.31
CA SER A 70 -27.25 3.65 -26.41
C SER A 70 -28.38 2.81 -27.01
#